data_AF-K3YCU8-F1
#
_entry.id   AF-K3YCU8-F1
#
_cell.length_a   1.000
_cell.length_b   1.000
_cell.length_c   1.000
_cell.angle_alpha   90.00
_cell.angle_beta   90.00
_cell.angle_gamma   90.00
#
_symmetry.space_group_name_H-M   'P 1'
#
loop_
_entity.id
_entity.type
_entity.pdbx_description
1 polymer ?
#
loop_
_entity_poly.entity_id
_entity_poly.type
_entity_poly.pdbx_seq_one_letter_code
_entity_poly.pdbx_strand_id
1 'polypeptide(L)'
;MGYIHAMLMVFSATSRFSHEDEKTIEAIKMFFGGTIIDHLILVFTNGDRIGENNWKKMLSDDNFPKYLQDVLKQCKNRAVLFGNETNDKKKCDAQLKELLDLVDSVVSIKCGKPFSNQMFARINIAHEQKELHAKGSSTEQLSELKKERSYDEYFAQVTRMVEEKLNKTIEMMGKQLREEKTARQKAEEKVTEAVSKSQDQMRRLRLSLAKAQEESDKVREENKKYRESEKVRREKEEKTKEEIEDLKDKLNNMEREQQNMKNSNSCNIL
;
A
#
# COMPACT_ATOMS: atom_id res chain seq x y z
N MET A 1 25.88 5.44 37.50
CA MET A 1 26.03 5.00 36.10
C MET A 1 24.67 4.52 35.58
N GLY A 2 23.90 5.37 34.88
CA GLY A 2 22.52 5.03 34.47
C GLY A 2 22.02 5.88 33.31
N TYR A 3 22.85 6.03 32.29
CA TYR A 3 22.71 7.04 31.25
C TYR A 3 22.81 6.38 29.86
N ILE A 4 21.90 6.74 28.95
CA ILE A 4 21.96 6.25 27.57
C ILE A 4 22.85 7.23 26.79
N HIS A 5 24.03 6.77 26.38
CA HIS A 5 24.93 7.57 25.53
C HIS A 5 24.41 7.62 24.10
N ALA A 6 24.09 6.45 23.55
CA ALA A 6 23.47 6.28 22.24
C ALA A 6 22.47 5.11 22.26
N MET A 7 21.48 5.18 21.38
CA MET A 7 20.52 4.11 21.11
C MET A 7 20.71 3.66 19.67
N LEU A 8 20.96 2.36 19.46
CA LEU A 8 21.15 1.78 18.13
C LEU A 8 19.82 1.23 17.64
N MET A 9 19.31 1.75 16.53
CA MET A 9 18.14 1.21 15.85
C MET A 9 18.61 0.41 14.63
N VAL A 10 18.40 -0.90 14.65
CA VAL A 10 18.99 -1.81 13.68
C VAL A 10 17.97 -2.20 12.62
N PHE A 11 18.35 -2.02 11.35
CA PHE A 11 17.59 -2.45 10.18
C PHE A 11 18.43 -3.37 9.30
N SER A 12 17.79 -4.24 8.52
CA SER A 12 18.46 -4.97 7.45
C SER A 12 18.45 -4.14 6.17
N ALA A 13 19.63 -3.86 5.58
CA ALA A 13 19.72 -3.10 4.32
C ALA A 13 19.13 -3.84 3.11
N THR A 14 18.91 -5.15 3.22
CA THR A 14 18.35 -6.00 2.16
C THR A 14 16.86 -6.26 2.32
N SER A 15 16.26 -5.82 3.42
CA SER A 15 14.84 -6.02 3.72
C SER A 15 14.03 -4.78 3.33
N ARG A 16 12.74 -4.97 3.04
CA ARG A 16 11.82 -3.83 2.91
C ARG A 16 11.54 -3.27 4.30
N PHE A 17 11.65 -1.95 4.42
CA PHE A 17 11.22 -1.24 5.62
C PHE A 17 9.70 -1.24 5.70
N SER A 18 9.18 -1.58 6.87
CA SER A 18 7.76 -1.80 7.10
C SER A 18 7.13 -0.62 7.85
N HIS A 19 5.80 -0.68 8.00
CA HIS A 19 5.10 0.22 8.90
C HIS A 19 5.37 -0.13 10.38
N GLU A 20 5.76 -1.37 10.68
CA GLU A 20 6.12 -1.78 12.05
C GLU A 20 7.40 -1.08 12.52
N ASP A 21 8.34 -0.84 11.60
CA ASP A 21 9.56 -0.07 11.85
C ASP A 21 9.23 1.37 12.26
N GLU A 22 8.32 2.03 11.54
CA GLU A 22 7.82 3.37 11.86
C GLU A 22 7.17 3.41 13.24
N LYS A 23 6.27 2.45 13.51
CA LYS A 23 5.57 2.33 14.80
C LYS A 23 6.52 2.07 15.96
N THR A 24 7.61 1.34 15.73
CA THR A 24 8.64 1.09 16.75
C THR A 24 9.35 2.39 17.14
N ILE A 25 9.68 3.24 16.17
CA ILE A 25 10.29 4.55 16.42
C ILE A 25 9.33 5.47 17.18
N GLU A 26 8.04 5.46 16.84
CA GLU A 26 7.00 6.18 17.58
C GLU A 26 6.92 5.70 19.03
N ALA A 27 6.90 4.39 19.27
CA ALA A 27 6.85 3.82 20.62
C ALA A 27 8.07 4.22 21.47
N ILE A 28 9.27 4.20 20.89
CA ILE A 28 10.50 4.67 21.54
C ILE A 28 10.37 6.15 21.94
N LYS A 29 9.88 7.00 21.03
CA LYS A 29 9.66 8.43 21.30
C LYS A 29 8.60 8.65 22.37
N MET A 30 7.52 7.87 22.38
CA MET A 30 6.45 7.96 23.39
C MET A 30 6.98 7.60 24.79
N PHE A 31 7.77 6.53 24.88
CA PHE A 31 8.31 6.06 26.15
C PHE A 31 9.43 6.96 26.68
N PHE A 32 10.47 7.19 25.89
CA PHE A 32 11.65 7.95 26.34
C PHE A 32 11.43 9.47 26.26
N GLY A 33 10.52 9.93 25.41
CA GLY A 33 10.34 11.34 25.05
C GLY A 33 11.01 11.65 23.72
N GLY A 34 10.49 12.65 22.99
CA GLY A 34 10.94 12.97 21.62
C GLY A 34 12.43 13.31 21.48
N THR A 35 13.08 13.76 22.56
CA THR A 35 14.51 14.09 22.58
C THR A 35 15.42 12.86 22.46
N ILE A 36 14.90 11.63 22.60
CA ILE A 36 15.67 10.40 22.39
C ILE A 36 16.20 10.30 20.96
N ILE A 37 15.56 10.95 20.00
CA ILE A 37 15.97 10.96 18.58
C ILE A 37 17.36 11.56 18.40
N ASP A 38 17.77 12.46 19.30
CA ASP A 38 19.10 13.06 19.30
C ASP A 38 20.21 12.08 19.69
N HIS A 39 19.85 10.97 20.34
CA HIS A 39 20.76 9.89 20.73
C HIS A 39 20.66 8.66 19.84
N LEU A 40 19.77 8.69 18.84
CA LEU A 40 19.57 7.59 17.92
C LEU A 40 20.68 7.54 16.87
N ILE A 41 21.15 6.32 16.57
CA ILE A 41 22.02 5.98 15.45
C ILE A 41 21.32 4.87 14.68
N LEU A 42 21.12 5.04 13.37
CA LEU A 42 20.55 3.99 12.53
C LEU A 42 21.65 3.04 12.06
N VAL A 43 21.53 1.77 12.34
CA VAL A 43 22.49 0.74 11.93
C VAL A 43 21.83 -0.12 10.87
N PHE A 44 22.39 -0.13 9.67
CA PHE A 44 21.93 -1.00 8.59
C PHE A 44 22.85 -2.21 8.51
N THR A 45 22.32 -3.42 8.69
CA THR A 45 23.08 -4.68 8.59
C THR A 45 23.07 -5.22 7.17
N ASN A 46 23.76 -6.34 6.94
CA ASN A 46 23.98 -6.96 5.63
C ASN A 46 24.84 -6.10 4.69
N GLY A 47 25.75 -5.31 5.27
CA GLY A 47 26.75 -4.52 4.56
C GLY A 47 27.63 -5.33 3.63
N ASP A 48 27.99 -6.55 4.01
CA ASP A 48 28.80 -7.48 3.20
C ASP A 48 28.11 -7.86 1.89
N ARG A 49 26.77 -7.82 1.85
CA ARG A 49 25.94 -8.20 0.69
C ARG A 49 25.67 -7.03 -0.22
N ILE A 50 25.32 -5.87 0.34
CA ILE A 50 24.89 -4.70 -0.44
C ILE A 50 26.09 -3.84 -0.89
N GLY A 51 27.09 -3.68 -0.01
CA GLY A 51 28.20 -2.75 -0.18
C GLY A 51 27.81 -1.27 0.01
N GLU A 52 28.81 -0.49 0.42
CA GLU A 52 28.68 0.93 0.80
C GLU A 52 28.06 1.82 -0.29
N ASN A 53 28.49 1.63 -1.54
CA ASN A 53 28.01 2.45 -2.66
C ASN A 53 26.52 2.26 -2.95
N ASN A 54 26.04 1.02 -2.87
CA ASN A 54 24.63 0.71 -3.12
C ASN A 54 23.76 1.16 -1.95
N TRP A 55 24.24 1.01 -0.71
CA TRP A 55 23.57 1.55 0.46
C TRP A 55 23.39 3.08 0.37
N LYS A 56 24.43 3.82 -0.01
CA LYS A 56 24.33 5.29 -0.22
C LYS A 56 23.33 5.67 -1.30
N LYS A 57 23.28 4.91 -2.40
CA LYS A 57 22.25 5.07 -3.44
C LYS A 57 20.85 4.81 -2.90
N MET A 58 20.65 3.71 -2.14
CA MET A 58 19.38 3.37 -1.51
C MET A 58 18.88 4.49 -0.58
N LEU A 59 19.76 5.06 0.26
CA LEU A 59 19.37 6.17 1.15
C LEU A 59 18.98 7.46 0.41
N SER A 60 19.47 7.63 -0.81
CA SER A 60 19.22 8.80 -1.65
C SER A 60 18.11 8.57 -2.69
N ASP A 61 17.53 7.37 -2.74
CA ASP A 61 16.48 7.00 -3.68
C ASP A 61 15.14 7.63 -3.28
N ASP A 62 14.37 8.08 -4.26
CA ASP A 62 13.04 8.65 -4.04
C ASP A 62 12.05 7.63 -3.45
N ASN A 63 12.30 6.33 -3.66
CA ASN A 63 11.53 5.23 -3.08
C ASN A 63 11.93 4.92 -1.63
N PHE A 64 12.99 5.52 -1.10
CA PHE A 64 13.35 5.32 0.29
C PHE A 64 12.25 5.84 1.22
N PRO A 65 11.81 5.07 2.23
CA PRO A 65 10.65 5.44 3.02
C PRO A 65 10.78 6.83 3.64
N LYS A 66 9.77 7.67 3.40
CA LYS A 66 9.80 9.07 3.82
C LYS A 66 10.03 9.22 5.33
N TYR A 67 9.40 8.38 6.12
CA TYR A 67 9.53 8.39 7.58
C TYR A 67 10.98 8.12 8.03
N LEU A 68 11.70 7.18 7.40
CA LEU A 68 13.12 6.94 7.69
C LEU A 68 14.00 8.09 7.25
N GLN A 69 13.69 8.69 6.10
CA GLN A 69 14.36 9.91 5.62
C GLN A 69 14.24 11.04 6.65
N ASP A 70 13.05 11.21 7.23
CA ASP A 70 12.80 12.23 8.25
C ASP A 70 13.48 11.89 9.58
N VAL A 71 13.53 10.60 9.96
CA VAL A 71 14.29 10.12 11.13
C VAL A 71 15.78 10.36 10.95
N LEU A 72 16.35 10.04 9.78
CA LEU A 72 17.75 10.32 9.45
C LEU A 72 18.07 11.81 9.64
N LYS A 73 17.22 12.70 9.12
CA LYS A 73 17.38 14.14 9.30
C LYS A 73 17.31 14.56 10.77
N GLN A 74 16.33 14.04 11.51
CA GLN A 74 16.18 14.32 12.96
C GLN A 74 17.38 13.82 13.75
N CYS A 75 17.96 12.68 13.39
CA CYS A 75 19.18 12.15 14.00
C CYS A 75 20.47 12.69 13.34
N LYS A 76 20.41 13.84 12.65
CA LYS A 76 21.58 14.53 12.05
C LYS A 76 22.39 13.62 11.12
N ASN A 77 21.71 12.76 10.37
CA ASN A 77 22.25 11.79 9.43
C ASN A 77 23.22 10.78 10.07
N ARG A 78 23.06 10.46 11.35
CA ARG A 78 23.82 9.39 12.01
C ARG A 78 23.30 8.04 11.56
N ALA A 79 23.99 7.45 10.60
CA ALA A 79 23.76 6.09 10.15
C ALA A 79 25.06 5.40 9.76
N VAL A 80 25.10 4.08 9.90
CA VAL A 80 26.25 3.25 9.53
C VAL A 80 25.79 1.95 8.88
N LEU A 81 26.59 1.43 7.94
CA LEU A 81 26.40 0.13 7.32
C LEU A 81 27.33 -0.91 7.96
N PHE A 82 26.76 -1.98 8.49
CA PHE A 82 27.48 -3.03 9.20
C PHE A 82 27.45 -4.35 8.42
N GLY A 83 28.63 -4.93 8.26
CA GLY A 83 28.82 -6.30 7.77
C GLY A 83 29.04 -7.23 8.95
N ASN A 84 28.13 -8.19 9.16
CA ASN A 84 28.20 -9.12 10.29
C ASN A 84 28.82 -10.47 9.91
N GLU A 85 29.14 -10.68 8.62
CA GLU A 85 29.64 -11.96 8.09
C GLU A 85 31.15 -11.90 7.78
N THR A 86 31.79 -10.73 7.90
CA THR A 86 33.21 -10.56 7.57
C THR A 86 34.13 -11.10 8.67
N ASN A 87 35.12 -11.90 8.27
CA ASN A 87 36.21 -12.37 9.15
C ASN A 87 37.50 -11.53 8.99
N ASP A 88 37.48 -10.50 8.14
CA ASP A 88 38.62 -9.61 7.94
C ASP A 88 38.72 -8.63 9.11
N LYS A 89 39.69 -8.86 10.00
CA LYS A 89 39.91 -8.04 11.19
C LYS A 89 40.05 -6.56 10.88
N LYS A 90 40.68 -6.18 9.76
CA LYS A 90 40.82 -4.75 9.40
C LYS A 90 39.47 -4.12 9.07
N LYS A 91 38.57 -4.87 8.42
CA LYS A 91 37.21 -4.41 8.13
C LYS A 91 36.37 -4.33 9.41
N CYS A 92 36.47 -5.33 10.30
CA CYS A 92 35.80 -5.30 11.60
C CYS A 92 36.23 -4.09 12.44
N ASP A 93 37.55 -3.86 12.55
CA ASP A 93 38.11 -2.74 13.31
C ASP A 93 37.67 -1.38 12.71
N ALA A 94 37.62 -1.28 11.37
CA ALA A 94 37.15 -0.08 10.69
C ALA A 94 35.66 0.21 10.94
N GLN A 95 34.79 -0.81 10.87
CA GLN A 95 33.35 -0.67 11.14
C GLN A 95 33.08 -0.34 12.60
N LEU A 96 33.80 -0.98 13.53
CA LEU A 96 33.70 -0.67 14.95
C LEU A 96 34.13 0.78 15.21
N LYS A 97 35.24 1.21 14.61
CA LYS A 97 35.70 2.59 14.73
C LYS A 97 34.67 3.58 14.22
N GLU A 98 34.07 3.34 13.05
CA GLU A 98 33.04 4.22 12.48
C GLU A 98 31.82 4.34 13.42
N LEU A 99 31.35 3.23 13.98
CA LEU A 99 30.25 3.25 14.95
C LEU A 99 30.63 4.02 16.23
N LEU A 100 31.82 3.82 16.76
CA LEU A 100 32.29 4.54 17.95
C LEU A 100 32.46 6.04 17.68
N ASP A 101 32.96 6.43 16.50
CA ASP A 101 33.05 7.83 16.07
C ASP A 101 31.64 8.47 16.04
N LEU A 102 30.60 7.72 15.62
CA LEU A 102 29.20 8.19 15.69
C LEU A 102 28.69 8.30 17.13
N VAL A 103 29.00 7.35 18.01
CA VAL A 103 28.63 7.42 19.44
C VAL A 103 29.29 8.63 20.10
N ASP A 104 30.57 8.89 19.82
CA ASP A 104 31.29 10.06 20.31
C ASP A 104 30.71 11.37 19.75
N SER A 105 30.22 11.36 18.51
CA SER A 105 29.50 12.49 17.93
C SER A 105 28.22 12.82 18.70
N VAL A 106 27.48 11.81 19.17
CA VAL A 106 26.26 12.01 19.98
C VAL A 106 26.63 12.67 21.31
N VAL A 107 27.70 12.19 21.96
CA VAL A 107 28.16 12.69 23.26
C VAL A 107 28.70 14.12 23.14
N SER A 108 29.52 14.42 22.15
CA SER A 108 30.15 15.74 21.94
C SER A 108 29.14 16.83 21.59
N ILE A 109 28.18 16.54 20.71
CA ILE A 109 27.12 17.48 20.28
C ILE A 109 26.22 17.90 21.46
N LYS A 110 26.14 17.09 22.52
CA LYS A 110 25.37 17.37 23.73
C LYS A 110 26.22 17.93 24.88
N CYS A 111 27.45 18.41 24.60
CA CYS A 111 28.41 18.87 25.60
C CYS A 111 28.70 17.80 26.67
N GLY A 112 28.76 16.53 26.27
CA GLY A 112 28.98 15.40 27.18
C GLY A 112 27.76 14.98 28.01
N LYS A 113 26.58 15.58 27.80
CA LYS A 113 25.38 15.20 28.55
C LYS A 113 24.76 13.95 27.93
N PRO A 114 24.77 12.81 28.63
CA PRO A 114 24.04 11.65 28.16
C PRO A 114 22.54 11.90 28.15
N PHE A 115 21.79 11.05 27.45
CA PHE A 115 20.35 11.09 27.52
C PHE A 115 19.91 10.88 28.97
N SER A 116 19.21 11.88 29.50
CA SER A 116 18.61 11.86 30.82
C SER A 116 17.19 12.38 30.69
N ASN A 117 16.22 11.51 30.90
CA ASN A 117 14.83 11.91 31.06
C ASN A 117 14.53 12.08 32.57
N GLN A 118 13.31 12.49 32.91
CA GLN A 118 12.93 12.74 34.31
C GLN A 118 13.13 11.51 35.22
N MET A 119 13.02 10.30 34.65
CA MET A 119 13.28 9.04 35.35
C MET A 119 14.79 8.87 35.62
N PHE A 120 15.64 9.00 34.59
CA PHE A 120 17.10 8.91 34.74
C PHE A 120 17.68 10.04 35.62
N ALA A 121 17.17 11.26 35.53
CA ALA A 121 17.63 12.37 36.36
C ALA A 121 17.39 12.11 37.86
N ARG A 122 16.22 11.60 38.22
CA ARG A 122 15.90 11.24 39.63
C ARG A 122 16.71 10.05 40.12
N ILE A 123 16.96 9.07 39.25
CA ILE A 123 17.87 7.95 39.52
C ILE A 123 19.27 8.46 39.93
N ASN A 124 19.81 9.44 39.20
CA ASN A 124 21.15 9.94 39.48
C ASN A 124 21.22 10.81 40.74
N ILE A 125 20.22 11.65 41.01
CA ILE A 125 20.15 12.41 42.28
C ILE A 125 20.15 11.45 43.49
N ALA A 126 19.37 10.37 43.42
CA ALA A 126 19.34 9.35 44.47
C ALA A 126 20.69 8.63 44.63
N HIS A 127 21.39 8.37 43.52
CA HIS A 127 22.74 7.78 43.55
C HIS A 127 23.79 8.74 44.14
N GLU A 128 23.78 10.03 43.79
CA GLU A 128 24.71 11.03 44.32
C GLU A 128 24.52 11.25 45.83
N GLN A 129 23.28 11.26 46.32
CA GLN A 129 22.99 11.29 47.76
C GLN A 129 23.57 10.06 48.49
N LYS A 130 23.61 8.90 47.81
CA LYS A 130 24.16 7.65 48.32
C LYS A 130 25.66 7.69 48.56
N GLU A 131 26.41 8.28 47.62
CA GLU A 131 27.88 8.43 47.77
C GLU A 131 28.26 9.41 48.89
N LEU A 132 27.44 10.44 49.10
CA LEU A 132 27.64 11.41 50.18
C LEU A 132 27.38 10.80 51.56
N HIS A 133 26.33 9.98 51.71
CA HIS A 133 26.03 9.30 52.97
C HIS A 133 27.01 8.16 53.32
N ALA A 134 27.60 7.50 52.33
CA ALA A 134 28.58 6.43 52.55
C ALA A 134 29.90 6.92 53.18
N LYS A 135 30.25 8.20 53.02
CA LYS A 135 31.49 8.79 53.55
C LYS A 135 31.39 9.28 55.01
N GLY A 136 30.23 9.19 55.65
CA GLY A 136 29.97 9.90 56.92
C GLY A 136 29.48 9.10 58.13
N SER A 137 29.40 7.76 58.13
CA SER A 137 28.71 7.01 59.21
C SER A 137 29.57 5.95 59.91
N SER A 138 29.72 6.08 61.23
CA SER A 138 30.68 5.37 62.10
C SER A 138 30.17 4.09 62.80
N THR A 139 29.18 3.36 62.29
CA THR A 139 28.80 2.03 62.81
C THR A 139 28.29 1.10 61.70
N GLU A 140 28.97 -0.02 61.48
CA GLU A 140 28.81 -0.89 60.29
C GLU A 140 27.42 -1.54 60.17
N GLN A 141 26.88 -2.10 61.26
CA GLN A 141 25.62 -2.88 61.23
C GLN A 141 24.35 -2.03 61.01
N LEU A 142 24.29 -0.83 61.59
CA LEU A 142 23.19 0.11 61.34
C LEU A 142 23.30 0.74 59.94
N SER A 143 24.51 0.78 59.38
CA SER A 143 24.75 1.26 58.02
C SER A 143 24.26 0.28 56.96
N GLU A 144 24.40 -1.03 57.16
CA GLU A 144 24.03 -2.06 56.18
C GLU A 144 22.51 -2.18 56.01
N LEU A 145 21.75 -2.32 57.10
CA LEU A 145 20.28 -2.37 57.05
C LEU A 145 19.67 -1.08 56.50
N LYS A 146 20.26 0.08 56.81
CA LYS A 146 19.81 1.37 56.22
C LYS A 146 20.16 1.47 54.73
N LYS A 147 21.31 0.94 54.31
CA LYS A 147 21.68 0.85 52.88
C LYS A 147 20.70 -0.04 52.13
N GLU A 148 20.39 -1.22 52.66
CA GLU A 148 19.49 -2.21 52.02
C GLU A 148 18.06 -1.68 51.89
N ARG A 149 17.49 -1.09 52.95
CA ARG A 149 16.17 -0.43 52.91
C ARG A 149 16.13 0.76 51.92
N SER A 150 17.24 1.48 51.81
CA SER A 150 17.42 2.55 50.81
C SER A 150 17.54 2.01 49.38
N TYR A 151 18.07 0.80 49.17
CA TYR A 151 18.06 0.13 47.87
C TYR A 151 16.65 -0.32 47.48
N ASP A 152 15.86 -0.87 48.41
CA ASP A 152 14.48 -1.28 48.14
C ASP A 152 13.58 -0.10 47.79
N GLU A 153 13.66 1.00 48.55
CA GLU A 153 12.88 2.22 48.28
C GLU A 153 13.29 2.87 46.95
N TYR A 154 14.59 2.85 46.64
CA TYR A 154 15.13 3.28 45.35
C TYR A 154 14.60 2.43 44.19
N PHE A 155 14.68 1.09 44.30
CA PHE A 155 14.25 0.18 43.26
C PHE A 155 12.74 0.29 43.05
N ALA A 156 11.96 0.38 44.12
CA ALA A 156 10.51 0.60 44.07
C ALA A 156 10.15 1.91 43.35
N GLN A 157 10.87 3.01 43.59
CA GLN A 157 10.61 4.28 42.91
C GLN A 157 10.90 4.21 41.41
N VAL A 158 12.02 3.56 41.03
CA VAL A 158 12.40 3.35 39.62
C VAL A 158 11.37 2.46 38.92
N THR A 159 11.06 1.32 39.51
CA THR A 159 10.06 0.37 39.00
C THR A 159 8.71 1.07 38.79
N ARG A 160 8.23 1.83 39.79
CA ARG A 160 6.97 2.58 39.69
C ARG A 160 6.98 3.60 38.53
N MET A 161 8.09 4.32 38.32
CA MET A 161 8.19 5.26 37.20
C MET A 161 8.20 4.57 35.84
N VAL A 162 8.91 3.43 35.72
CA VAL A 162 8.90 2.60 34.50
C VAL A 162 7.50 2.09 34.23
N GLU A 163 6.84 1.51 35.22
CA GLU A 163 5.47 0.99 35.13
C GLU A 163 4.49 2.09 34.74
N GLU A 164 4.56 3.27 35.35
CA GLU A 164 3.68 4.40 35.02
C GLU A 164 3.87 4.86 33.56
N LYS A 165 5.13 5.01 33.12
CA LYS A 165 5.45 5.36 31.72
C LYS A 165 5.02 4.27 30.74
N LEU A 166 5.23 3.01 31.10
CA LEU A 166 4.88 1.87 30.28
C LEU A 166 3.37 1.78 30.12
N ASN A 167 2.61 1.87 31.21
CA ASN A 167 1.15 1.86 31.21
C ASN A 167 0.56 3.00 30.37
N LYS A 168 1.08 4.23 30.52
CA LYS A 168 0.67 5.38 29.68
C LYS A 168 0.97 5.14 28.21
N THR A 169 2.12 4.55 27.89
CA THR A 169 2.50 4.23 26.51
C THR A 169 1.59 3.16 25.91
N ILE A 170 1.29 2.10 26.68
CA ILE A 170 0.34 1.03 26.31
C ILE A 170 -1.06 1.61 26.08
N GLU A 171 -1.53 2.48 26.96
CA GLU A 171 -2.84 3.11 26.83
C GLU A 171 -2.95 3.96 25.55
N MET A 172 -1.91 4.75 25.25
CA MET A 172 -1.87 5.58 24.06
C MET A 172 -1.78 4.74 22.77
N MET A 173 -0.97 3.69 22.74
CA MET A 173 -0.94 2.73 21.62
C MET A 173 -2.29 2.01 21.47
N GLY A 174 -2.92 1.62 22.57
CA GLY A 174 -4.25 1.02 22.57
C GLY A 174 -5.31 1.96 22.00
N LYS A 175 -5.20 3.27 22.24
CA LYS A 175 -6.07 4.28 21.64
C LYS A 175 -5.85 4.37 20.12
N GLN A 176 -4.60 4.46 19.66
CA GLN A 176 -4.28 4.47 18.23
C GLN A 176 -4.80 3.22 17.52
N LEU A 177 -4.63 2.04 18.13
CA LEU A 177 -5.11 0.79 17.58
C LEU A 177 -6.65 0.77 17.45
N ARG A 178 -7.38 1.33 18.43
CA ARG A 178 -8.85 1.45 18.34
C ARG A 178 -9.27 2.38 17.21
N GLU A 179 -8.64 3.55 17.10
CA GLU A 179 -8.91 4.53 16.04
C GLU A 179 -8.65 3.93 14.66
N GLU A 180 -7.53 3.22 14.48
CA GLU A 180 -7.19 2.55 13.23
C GLU A 180 -8.17 1.43 12.87
N LYS A 181 -8.57 0.60 13.84
CA LYS A 181 -9.61 -0.43 13.62
C LYS A 181 -10.95 0.19 13.19
N THR A 182 -11.37 1.28 13.83
CA THR A 182 -12.60 1.98 13.45
C THR A 182 -12.51 2.60 12.06
N ALA A 183 -11.37 3.21 11.71
CA ALA A 183 -11.13 3.76 10.39
C ALA A 183 -11.17 2.67 9.31
N ARG A 184 -10.54 1.53 9.58
CA ARG A 184 -10.54 0.36 8.69
C ARG A 184 -11.94 -0.19 8.48
N GLN A 185 -12.73 -0.38 9.55
CA GLN A 185 -14.10 -0.87 9.43
C GLN A 185 -14.95 0.05 8.54
N LYS A 186 -14.87 1.38 8.75
CA LYS A 186 -15.58 2.35 7.91
C LYS A 186 -15.14 2.31 6.44
N ALA A 187 -13.85 2.03 6.19
CA ALA A 187 -13.35 1.87 4.82
C ALA A 187 -13.87 0.58 4.17
N GLU A 188 -13.89 -0.54 4.90
CA GLU A 188 -14.43 -1.82 4.45
C GLU A 188 -15.94 -1.75 4.16
N GLU A 189 -16.71 -1.04 4.99
CA GLU A 189 -18.14 -0.76 4.75
C GLU A 189 -18.36 0.03 3.45
N LYS A 190 -17.54 1.05 3.18
CA LYS A 190 -17.61 1.81 1.93
C LYS A 190 -17.26 0.96 0.71
N VAL A 191 -16.26 0.09 0.83
CA VAL A 191 -15.87 -0.83 -0.25
C VAL A 191 -16.99 -1.82 -0.53
N THR A 192 -17.59 -2.41 0.50
CA THR A 192 -18.71 -3.35 0.34
C THR A 192 -19.94 -2.68 -0.27
N GLU A 193 -20.26 -1.46 0.14
CA GLU A 193 -21.34 -0.67 -0.49
C GLU A 193 -21.05 -0.38 -1.97
N ALA A 194 -19.83 0.04 -2.31
CA ALA A 194 -19.44 0.31 -3.69
C ALA A 194 -19.48 -0.95 -4.56
N VAL A 195 -19.03 -2.09 -4.02
CA VAL A 195 -19.11 -3.39 -4.69
C VAL A 195 -20.56 -3.78 -4.96
N SER A 196 -21.45 -3.64 -3.97
CA SER A 196 -22.88 -3.95 -4.15
C SER A 196 -23.52 -3.07 -5.24
N LYS A 197 -23.25 -1.76 -5.23
CA LYS A 197 -23.74 -0.84 -6.27
C LYS A 197 -23.24 -1.22 -7.67
N SER A 198 -21.95 -1.55 -7.78
CA SER A 198 -21.34 -2.01 -9.03
C SER A 198 -21.97 -3.32 -9.53
N GLN A 199 -22.21 -4.29 -8.64
CA GLN A 199 -22.88 -5.54 -8.96
C GLN A 199 -24.31 -5.33 -9.48
N ASP A 200 -25.07 -4.43 -8.84
CA ASP A 200 -26.41 -4.07 -9.28
C ASP A 200 -26.42 -3.40 -10.65
N GLN A 201 -25.48 -2.46 -10.89
CA GLN A 201 -25.32 -1.84 -12.20
C GLN A 201 -24.95 -2.87 -13.27
N MET A 202 -24.02 -3.78 -12.97
CA MET A 202 -23.62 -4.85 -13.89
C MET A 202 -24.78 -5.80 -14.19
N ARG A 203 -25.61 -6.13 -13.19
CA ARG A 203 -26.83 -6.93 -13.39
C ARG A 203 -27.81 -6.23 -14.32
N ARG A 204 -28.06 -4.93 -14.13
CA ARG A 204 -28.94 -4.14 -15.00
C ARG A 204 -28.42 -4.07 -16.42
N LEU A 205 -27.12 -3.83 -16.60
CA LEU A 205 -26.47 -3.81 -17.92
C LEU A 205 -26.60 -5.16 -18.63
N ARG A 206 -26.37 -6.27 -17.94
CA ARG A 206 -26.56 -7.63 -18.49
C ARG A 206 -27.99 -7.88 -18.95
N LEU A 207 -28.98 -7.47 -18.16
CA LEU A 207 -30.39 -7.61 -18.53
C LEU A 207 -30.76 -6.76 -19.75
N SER A 208 -30.27 -5.52 -19.80
CA SER A 208 -30.49 -4.65 -20.97
C SER A 208 -29.83 -5.18 -22.22
N LEU A 209 -28.62 -5.73 -22.11
CA LEU A 209 -27.88 -6.33 -23.23
C LEU A 209 -28.62 -7.56 -23.77
N ALA A 210 -29.12 -8.44 -22.89
CA ALA A 210 -29.88 -9.61 -23.29
C ALA A 210 -31.17 -9.24 -24.04
N LYS A 211 -31.90 -8.20 -23.57
CA LYS A 211 -33.10 -7.70 -24.26
C LYS A 211 -32.78 -7.13 -25.65
N ALA A 212 -31.73 -6.31 -25.75
CA ALA A 212 -31.31 -5.74 -27.03
C ALA A 212 -30.88 -6.83 -28.03
N GLN A 213 -30.21 -7.89 -27.55
CA GLN A 213 -29.88 -9.06 -28.37
C GLN A 213 -31.13 -9.78 -28.85
N GLU A 214 -32.10 -10.04 -27.97
CA GLU A 214 -33.36 -10.70 -28.33
C GLU A 214 -34.15 -9.89 -29.37
N GLU A 215 -34.23 -8.57 -29.21
CA GLU A 215 -34.87 -7.67 -30.19
C GLU A 215 -34.14 -7.69 -31.54
N SER A 216 -32.80 -7.62 -31.53
CA SER A 216 -31.99 -7.72 -32.74
C SER A 216 -32.20 -9.05 -33.47
N ASP A 217 -32.30 -10.16 -32.74
CA ASP A 217 -32.54 -11.49 -33.31
C ASP A 217 -33.95 -11.62 -33.91
N LYS A 218 -34.97 -11.06 -33.25
CA LYS A 218 -36.35 -10.99 -33.80
C LYS A 218 -36.38 -10.21 -35.11
N VAL A 219 -35.80 -9.01 -35.12
CA VAL A 219 -35.72 -8.16 -36.33
C VAL A 219 -34.97 -8.88 -37.44
N ARG A 220 -33.90 -9.62 -37.10
CA ARG A 220 -33.15 -10.41 -38.08
C ARG A 220 -34.00 -11.51 -38.72
N GLU A 221 -34.79 -12.24 -37.93
CA GLU A 221 -35.67 -13.29 -38.46
C GLU A 221 -36.85 -12.73 -39.25
N GLU A 222 -37.45 -11.62 -38.83
CA GLU A 222 -38.50 -10.94 -39.61
C GLU A 222 -37.98 -10.46 -40.97
N ASN A 223 -36.79 -9.84 -40.98
CA ASN A 223 -36.14 -9.44 -42.23
C ASN A 223 -35.83 -10.63 -43.14
N LYS A 224 -35.48 -11.79 -42.57
CA LYS A 224 -35.25 -13.01 -43.35
C LYS A 224 -36.54 -13.49 -44.02
N LYS A 225 -37.64 -13.59 -43.26
CA LYS A 225 -38.97 -13.95 -43.79
C LYS A 225 -39.44 -12.97 -44.86
N TYR A 226 -39.26 -11.67 -44.64
CA TYR A 226 -39.60 -10.64 -45.61
C TYR A 226 -38.79 -10.78 -46.91
N ARG A 227 -37.49 -11.06 -46.82
CA ARG A 227 -36.65 -11.31 -48.01
C ARG A 227 -37.10 -12.55 -48.79
N GLU A 228 -37.47 -13.62 -48.10
CA GLU A 228 -37.99 -14.84 -48.72
C GLU A 228 -39.34 -14.60 -49.43
N SER A 229 -40.27 -13.90 -48.77
CA SER A 229 -41.57 -13.57 -49.38
C SER A 229 -41.44 -12.61 -50.56
N GLU A 230 -40.55 -11.62 -50.48
CA GLU A 230 -40.22 -10.73 -51.59
C GLU A 230 -39.65 -11.49 -52.79
N LYS A 231 -38.80 -12.49 -52.55
CA LYS A 231 -38.23 -13.31 -53.62
C LYS A 231 -39.31 -14.11 -54.35
N VAL A 232 -40.22 -14.75 -53.60
CA VAL A 232 -41.38 -15.47 -54.18
C VAL A 232 -42.31 -14.52 -54.94
N ARG A 233 -42.54 -13.30 -54.43
CA ARG A 233 -43.37 -12.30 -55.10
C ARG A 233 -42.75 -11.90 -56.44
N ARG A 234 -41.44 -11.61 -56.47
CA ARG A 234 -40.72 -11.27 -57.70
C ARG A 234 -40.77 -12.39 -58.74
N GLU A 235 -40.55 -13.64 -58.33
CA GLU A 235 -40.65 -14.81 -59.23
C GLU A 235 -42.05 -14.96 -59.83
N LYS A 236 -43.12 -14.70 -59.06
CA LYS A 236 -44.49 -14.70 -59.59
C LYS A 236 -44.74 -13.56 -60.56
N GLU A 237 -44.29 -12.35 -60.23
CA GLU A 237 -44.43 -11.18 -61.11
C GLU A 237 -43.71 -11.37 -62.44
N GLU A 238 -42.55 -12.02 -62.42
CA GLU A 238 -41.78 -12.35 -63.61
C GLU A 238 -42.53 -13.37 -64.48
N LYS A 239 -43.04 -14.46 -63.90
CA LYS A 239 -43.90 -15.42 -64.62
C LYS A 239 -45.16 -14.79 -65.21
N THR A 240 -45.85 -13.93 -64.46
CA THR A 240 -47.05 -13.24 -64.96
C THR A 240 -46.71 -12.29 -66.11
N LYS A 241 -45.55 -11.63 -66.07
CA LYS A 241 -45.08 -10.81 -67.19
C LYS A 241 -44.82 -11.67 -68.43
N GLU A 242 -44.13 -12.80 -68.29
CA GLU A 242 -43.88 -13.74 -69.38
C GLU A 242 -45.20 -14.25 -70.00
N GLU A 243 -46.19 -14.62 -69.17
CA GLU A 243 -47.51 -15.05 -69.64
C GLU A 243 -48.26 -13.94 -70.39
N ILE A 244 -48.22 -12.70 -69.90
CA ILE A 244 -48.84 -11.55 -70.57
C ILE A 244 -48.17 -11.29 -71.93
N GLU A 245 -46.85 -11.43 -72.01
CA GLU A 245 -46.09 -11.25 -73.25
C GLU A 245 -46.46 -12.32 -74.29
N ASP A 246 -46.52 -13.60 -73.89
CA ASP A 246 -46.96 -14.70 -74.76
C ASP A 246 -48.40 -14.52 -75.26
N LEU A 247 -49.31 -14.05 -74.39
CA LEU A 247 -50.69 -13.73 -74.79
C LEU A 247 -50.76 -12.56 -75.78
N LYS A 248 -49.94 -11.52 -75.59
CA LYS A 248 -49.86 -10.40 -76.55
C LYS A 248 -49.37 -10.87 -77.91
N ASP A 249 -48.35 -11.72 -77.94
CA ASP A 249 -47.82 -12.27 -79.19
C ASP A 249 -48.85 -13.14 -79.93
N LYS A 250 -49.61 -13.96 -79.19
CA LYS A 250 -50.74 -14.72 -79.75
C LYS A 250 -51.82 -13.80 -80.33
N LEU A 251 -52.18 -12.73 -79.61
CA LEU A 251 -53.17 -11.75 -80.08
C LEU A 251 -52.70 -11.08 -81.38
N ASN A 252 -51.45 -10.61 -81.39
CA ASN A 252 -50.85 -9.97 -82.57
C ASN A 252 -50.82 -10.90 -83.79
N ASN A 253 -50.55 -12.19 -83.60
CA ASN A 253 -50.59 -13.17 -84.69
C ASN A 253 -52.01 -13.40 -85.21
N MET A 254 -53.00 -13.54 -84.32
CA MET A 254 -54.40 -13.65 -84.73
C MET A 254 -54.88 -12.41 -85.50
N GLU A 255 -54.47 -11.21 -85.09
CA GLU A 255 -54.77 -9.97 -85.81
C GLU A 255 -54.14 -9.95 -87.20
N ARG A 256 -52.88 -10.41 -87.36
CA ARG A 256 -52.24 -10.56 -88.67
C ARG A 256 -52.98 -11.56 -89.55
N GLU A 257 -53.41 -12.70 -89.00
CA GLU A 257 -54.19 -13.71 -89.73
C GLU A 257 -55.54 -13.17 -90.20
N GLN A 258 -56.26 -12.43 -89.35
CA GLN A 258 -57.52 -11.77 -89.73
C GLN A 258 -57.30 -10.70 -90.82
N GLN A 259 -56.23 -9.92 -90.73
CA GLN A 259 -55.88 -8.91 -91.73
C GLN A 259 -55.53 -9.56 -93.08
N ASN A 260 -54.80 -10.68 -93.06
CA ASN A 260 -54.50 -11.47 -94.26
C ASN A 260 -55.76 -12.08 -94.89
N MET A 261 -56.71 -12.58 -94.10
CA MET A 261 -58.00 -13.06 -94.61
C MET A 261 -58.84 -11.94 -95.25
N LYS A 262 -58.88 -10.74 -94.64
CA LYS A 262 -59.56 -9.57 -95.23
C LYS A 262 -58.92 -9.12 -96.55
N ASN A 263 -57.60 -9.14 -96.64
CA ASN A 263 -56.87 -8.79 -97.86
C ASN A 263 -57.06 -9.84 -98.97
N SER A 264 -57.13 -11.13 -98.63
CA SER A 264 -57.39 -12.22 -99.59
C SER A 264 -58.81 -12.16 -100.16
N ASN A 265 -59.82 -11.85 -99.33
CA ASN A 265 -61.20 -11.65 -99.78
C ASN A 265 -61.40 -10.38 -100.63
N SER A 266 -60.54 -9.36 -100.45
CA SER A 266 -60.56 -8.16 -101.31
C SER A 266 -59.87 -8.38 -102.67
N CYS A 267 -59.04 -9.42 -102.82
CA CYS A 267 -58.37 -9.77 -104.07
C CYS A 267 -59.23 -10.66 -105.00
N ASN A 268 -60.30 -11.28 -104.47
CA ASN A 268 -61.26 -12.10 -105.23
C ASN A 268 -62.49 -11.30 -105.71
N ILE A 269 -62.45 -9.97 -105.63
CA ILE A 269 -63.46 -9.05 -106.19
C ILE A 269 -62.77 -8.13 -107.19
N LEU A 270 -62.36 -8.69 -108.34
CA LEU A 270 -61.98 -8.04 -109.59
C LEU A 270 -62.21 -9.06 -110.72
#